data_AF-A0A972I907-F1
#
_entry.id   AF-A0A972I907-F1
#
_cell.length_a   1.000
_cell.length_b   1.000
_cell.length_c   1.000
_cell.angle_alpha   90.00
_cell.angle_beta   90.00
_cell.angle_gamma   90.00
#
_symmetry.space_group_name_H-M   'P 1'
#
loop_
_entity.id
_entity.type
_entity.pdbx_description
1 polymer ?
#
loop_
_entity_poly.entity_id
_entity_poly.type
_entity_poly.pdbx_seq_one_letter_code
_entity_poly.pdbx_strand_id
1 'polypeptide(L)'
;MIPRMKKLAFLLLSSFLVFQLAACGGKDGASEARADVSAGDESPLVPPGETKIGDRSTCPVSGEEFVVTESSPTVVHEGRTYHFCCPGCAARFEADPDKYLGAPVDAEDDED
;
A
#
# COMPACT_ATOMS: atom_id res chain seq x y z
N MET A 1 -39.32 -4.08 -34.08
CA MET A 1 -39.47 -4.85 -35.32
C MET A 1 -38.83 -4.04 -36.47
N ILE A 2 -37.57 -4.39 -36.83
CA ILE A 2 -36.85 -4.41 -38.16
C ILE A 2 -37.21 -3.32 -39.22
N PRO A 3 -36.33 -2.76 -40.12
CA PRO A 3 -34.91 -3.05 -40.51
C PRO A 3 -33.97 -1.80 -40.61
N ARG A 4 -32.62 -1.88 -40.57
CA ARG A 4 -31.61 -2.41 -41.53
C ARG A 4 -31.35 -1.54 -42.81
N MET A 5 -30.28 -0.74 -42.74
CA MET A 5 -29.24 -0.47 -43.76
C MET A 5 -29.58 0.22 -45.11
N LYS A 6 -28.92 1.37 -45.35
CA LYS A 6 -28.26 1.77 -46.61
C LYS A 6 -26.97 2.54 -46.22
N LYS A 7 -25.80 1.90 -46.14
CA LYS A 7 -24.83 1.67 -47.23
C LYS A 7 -24.45 2.93 -48.02
N LEU A 8 -23.14 3.21 -47.97
CA LEU A 8 -22.26 3.70 -49.06
C LEU A 8 -22.14 5.21 -49.30
N ALA A 9 -20.99 5.75 -48.89
CA ALA A 9 -20.06 6.66 -49.62
C ALA A 9 -19.19 7.36 -48.54
N PHE A 10 -18.01 6.86 -48.13
CA PHE A 10 -16.76 6.76 -48.91
C PHE A 10 -16.67 7.85 -49.98
N LEU A 11 -16.09 9.01 -49.62
CA LEU A 11 -15.23 9.87 -50.46
C LEU A 11 -15.12 11.29 -49.87
N LEU A 12 -14.38 11.46 -48.77
CA LEU A 12 -13.64 12.69 -48.48
C LEU A 12 -12.24 12.32 -47.95
N LEU A 13 -11.55 11.47 -48.72
CA LEU A 13 -10.09 11.49 -48.81
C LEU A 13 -9.70 12.81 -49.50
N SER A 14 -9.32 13.84 -48.74
CA SER A 14 -8.36 14.88 -49.12
C SER A 14 -8.41 16.02 -48.11
N SER A 15 -7.26 16.40 -47.59
CA SER A 15 -7.03 17.63 -46.80
C SER A 15 -7.14 17.58 -45.28
N PHE A 16 -6.61 16.53 -44.64
CA PHE A 16 -5.99 16.67 -43.31
C PHE A 16 -4.64 15.91 -43.28
N LEU A 17 -3.85 16.08 -44.35
CA LEU A 17 -2.47 15.57 -44.46
C LEU A 17 -1.42 16.65 -44.05
N VAL A 18 -1.79 17.64 -43.25
CA VAL A 18 -0.89 18.73 -42.83
C VAL A 18 -1.11 19.10 -41.36
N PHE A 19 -0.99 18.13 -40.44
CA PHE A 19 -0.75 18.45 -39.02
C PHE A 19 -0.05 17.30 -38.29
N GLN A 20 1.02 16.80 -38.91
CA GLN A 20 1.87 15.74 -38.35
C GLN A 20 3.34 16.17 -38.46
N LEU A 21 3.78 17.20 -37.73
CA LEU A 21 5.21 17.39 -37.47
C LEU A 21 5.49 18.36 -36.30
N ALA A 22 5.08 17.99 -35.09
CA ALA A 22 5.72 18.46 -33.87
C ALA A 22 6.27 17.24 -33.13
N ALA A 23 7.38 16.72 -33.65
CA ALA A 23 8.19 15.68 -33.05
C ALA A 23 9.15 16.30 -32.03
N CYS A 24 8.98 15.95 -30.77
CA CYS A 24 10.06 15.65 -29.83
C CYS A 24 9.54 14.54 -28.90
N GLY A 25 10.33 13.49 -28.77
CA GLY A 25 9.88 12.17 -28.32
C GLY A 25 9.78 11.95 -26.80
N GLY A 26 9.16 10.80 -26.49
CA GLY A 26 9.04 10.15 -25.19
C GLY A 26 7.92 9.11 -25.32
N LYS A 27 8.14 7.95 -25.94
CA LYS A 27 8.85 6.76 -25.44
C LYS A 27 8.28 6.28 -24.10
N ASP A 28 7.25 5.44 -24.24
CA ASP A 28 7.01 4.19 -23.53
C ASP A 28 7.68 4.04 -22.15
N GLY A 29 6.85 3.94 -21.11
CA GLY A 29 7.27 3.67 -19.75
C GLY A 29 6.20 2.90 -18.98
N ALA A 30 5.91 1.67 -19.38
CA ALA A 30 5.53 0.64 -18.43
C ALA A 30 6.81 0.21 -17.71
N SER A 31 7.11 0.80 -16.55
CA SER A 31 8.02 0.24 -15.54
C SER A 31 8.03 1.11 -14.28
N GLU A 32 7.78 0.44 -13.15
CA GLU A 32 8.19 0.82 -11.78
C GLU A 32 7.40 1.98 -11.16
N ALA A 33 6.48 1.71 -10.22
CA ALA A 33 6.86 1.36 -8.85
C ALA A 33 8.11 2.12 -8.40
N ARG A 34 8.01 3.44 -8.37
CA ARG A 34 8.81 4.32 -7.52
C ARG A 34 7.80 4.77 -6.46
N ALA A 35 7.75 4.18 -5.27
CA ALA A 35 8.77 4.36 -4.22
C ALA A 35 9.08 5.84 -4.06
N ASP A 36 8.02 6.64 -3.94
CA ASP A 36 8.03 7.88 -3.20
C ASP A 36 7.96 7.54 -1.70
N VAL A 37 9.10 7.36 -1.06
CA VAL A 37 9.20 7.83 0.32
C VAL A 37 10.45 8.67 0.41
N SER A 38 10.16 9.96 0.46
CA SER A 38 11.03 11.04 0.85
C SER A 38 11.93 10.62 2.01
N ALA A 39 13.23 10.85 1.88
CA ALA A 39 14.12 10.91 3.01
C ALA A 39 13.74 12.12 3.87
N GLY A 40 12.74 11.92 4.73
CA GLY A 40 12.60 12.55 6.03
C GLY A 40 12.95 11.50 7.08
N ASP A 41 13.93 11.80 7.92
CA ASP A 41 14.46 10.99 9.02
C ASP A 41 13.45 10.89 10.18
N GLU A 42 12.21 10.46 9.89
CA GLU A 42 11.17 10.16 10.86
C GLU A 42 10.38 8.99 10.27
N SER A 43 10.90 7.76 10.40
CA SER A 43 10.16 6.56 9.99
C SER A 43 8.81 6.56 10.72
N PRO A 44 7.68 6.62 9.99
CA PRO A 44 6.36 6.55 10.60
C PRO A 44 6.25 5.30 11.46
N LEU A 45 5.63 5.43 12.63
CA LEU A 45 5.32 4.27 13.47
C LEU A 45 4.30 3.42 12.72
N VAL A 46 4.71 2.20 12.36
CA VAL A 46 3.84 1.29 11.63
C VAL A 46 2.93 0.60 12.64
N PRO A 47 1.60 0.56 12.41
CA PRO A 47 0.67 -0.08 13.33
C PRO A 47 0.96 -1.58 13.47
N PRO A 48 0.64 -2.17 14.64
CA PRO A 48 0.83 -3.59 14.84
C PRO A 48 -0.04 -4.42 13.88
N GLY A 49 0.56 -5.45 13.28
CA GLY A 49 -0.14 -6.30 12.30
C GLY A 49 0.24 -6.04 10.84
N GLU A 50 0.90 -4.91 10.57
CA GLU A 50 1.38 -4.51 9.23
C GLU A 50 2.90 -4.29 9.18
N THR A 51 3.59 -4.58 10.28
CA THR A 51 5.02 -4.30 10.45
C THR A 51 5.92 -5.35 9.80
N LYS A 52 7.09 -4.89 9.35
CA LYS A 52 8.14 -5.70 8.73
C LYS A 52 9.43 -5.57 9.53
N ILE A 53 10.37 -6.47 9.25
CA ILE A 53 11.71 -6.42 9.84
C ILE A 53 12.37 -5.08 9.47
N GLY A 54 12.80 -4.33 10.48
CA GLY A 54 13.38 -2.99 10.36
C GLY A 54 12.43 -1.86 10.76
N ASP A 55 11.12 -2.11 10.84
CA ASP A 55 10.13 -1.07 11.16
C ASP A 55 10.08 -0.77 12.66
N ARG A 56 9.73 0.47 13.00
CA ARG A 56 9.36 0.85 14.36
C ARG A 56 7.86 0.60 14.55
N SER A 57 7.51 -0.18 15.58
CA SER A 57 6.15 -0.56 15.91
C SER A 57 5.89 -0.40 17.39
N THR A 58 4.64 -0.17 17.76
CA THR A 58 4.19 -0.28 19.15
C THR A 58 3.90 -1.74 19.49
N CYS A 59 4.26 -2.19 20.69
CA CYS A 59 3.90 -3.51 21.19
C CYS A 59 2.43 -3.52 21.65
N PRO A 60 1.55 -4.37 21.10
CA PRO A 60 0.11 -4.40 21.47
C PRO A 60 -0.15 -4.69 22.95
N VAL A 61 0.79 -5.39 23.60
CA VAL A 61 0.63 -5.85 24.98
C VAL A 61 1.21 -4.86 25.99
N SER A 62 2.41 -4.33 25.73
CA SER A 62 3.07 -3.41 26.66
C SER A 62 2.86 -1.92 26.33
N GLY A 63 2.46 -1.60 25.10
CA GLY A 63 2.34 -0.22 24.62
C GLY A 63 3.68 0.45 24.30
N GLU A 64 4.79 -0.27 24.40
CA GLU A 64 6.13 0.27 24.15
C GLU A 64 6.49 0.21 22.67
N GLU A 65 7.13 1.27 22.18
CA GLU A 65 7.73 1.29 20.84
C GLU A 65 9.00 0.44 20.80
N PHE A 66 9.17 -0.33 19.73
CA PHE A 66 10.37 -1.14 19.49
C PHE A 66 10.65 -1.25 18.00
N VAL A 67 11.89 -1.61 17.67
CA VAL A 67 12.28 -1.94 16.29
C VAL A 67 12.04 -3.44 16.08
N VAL A 68 11.29 -3.78 15.04
CA VAL A 68 11.05 -5.16 14.64
C VAL A 68 12.32 -5.75 14.05
N THR A 69 12.74 -6.89 14.58
CA THR A 69 13.92 -7.63 14.12
C THR A 69 13.53 -9.06 13.74
N GLU A 70 14.42 -9.80 13.08
CA GLU A 70 14.20 -11.24 12.82
C GLU A 70 14.08 -12.08 14.10
N SER A 71 14.61 -11.59 15.22
CA SER A 71 14.51 -12.25 16.52
C SER A 71 13.27 -11.83 17.31
N SER A 72 12.53 -10.82 16.83
CA SER A 72 11.31 -10.36 17.50
C SER A 72 10.24 -11.45 17.40
N PRO A 73 9.65 -11.90 18.51
CA PRO A 73 8.63 -12.92 18.48
C PRO A 73 7.40 -12.42 17.73
N THR A 74 6.75 -13.34 17.02
CA THR A 74 5.61 -13.05 16.14
C THR A 74 4.45 -13.99 16.38
N VAL A 75 3.23 -13.49 16.23
CA VAL A 75 2.00 -14.27 16.31
C VAL A 75 1.12 -13.94 15.13
N VAL A 76 0.56 -14.94 14.47
CA VAL A 76 -0.40 -14.75 13.39
C VAL A 76 -1.81 -14.82 13.95
N HIS A 77 -2.59 -13.76 13.76
CA HIS A 77 -3.99 -13.69 14.18
C HIS A 77 -4.82 -13.03 13.08
N GLU A 78 -5.96 -13.61 12.74
CA GLU A 78 -6.83 -13.16 11.63
C GLU A 78 -6.11 -12.94 10.28
N GLY A 79 -5.06 -13.72 10.01
CA GLY A 79 -4.26 -13.61 8.79
C GLY A 79 -3.27 -12.44 8.77
N ARG A 80 -3.12 -11.72 9.89
CA ARG A 80 -2.12 -10.66 10.10
C ARG A 80 -1.01 -11.15 11.01
N THR A 81 0.22 -10.68 10.77
CA THR A 81 1.39 -11.03 11.59
C THR A 81 1.69 -9.89 12.56
N TYR A 82 1.59 -10.18 13.85
CA TYR A 82 1.90 -9.24 14.91
C TYR A 82 3.30 -9.49 15.45
N HIS A 83 4.09 -8.43 15.59
CA HIS A 83 5.42 -8.47 16.18
C HIS A 83 5.38 -7.96 17.62
N PHE A 84 6.24 -8.52 18.49
CA PHE A 84 6.28 -8.17 19.91
C PHE A 84 7.70 -7.81 20.37
N CYS A 85 7.79 -6.94 21.38
CA CYS A 85 9.06 -6.54 21.98
C CYS A 85 9.75 -7.69 22.75
N CYS A 86 9.00 -8.68 23.25
CA CYS A 86 9.54 -9.81 24.00
C CYS A 86 8.63 -11.05 23.93
N PRO A 87 9.15 -12.26 24.21
CA PRO A 87 8.37 -13.50 24.14
C PRO A 87 7.22 -13.54 25.15
N GLY A 88 7.35 -12.85 26.29
CA GLY A 88 6.28 -12.72 27.27
C GLY A 88 5.10 -11.88 26.77
N CYS A 89 5.31 -10.96 25.82
CA CYS A 89 4.23 -10.22 25.18
C CYS A 89 3.51 -11.11 24.15
N ALA A 90 4.25 -11.84 23.32
CA ALA A 90 3.67 -12.79 22.38
C ALA A 90 2.77 -13.83 23.09
N ALA A 91 3.27 -14.46 24.17
CA ALA A 91 2.49 -15.45 24.92
C ALA A 91 1.21 -14.87 25.56
N ARG A 92 1.24 -13.61 26.01
CA ARG A 92 0.04 -12.93 26.54
C ARG A 92 -0.96 -12.62 25.44
N PHE A 93 -0.48 -12.22 24.28
CA PHE A 93 -1.32 -11.97 23.11
C PHE A 93 -1.96 -13.25 22.59
N GLU A 94 -1.21 -14.36 22.51
CA GLU A 94 -1.76 -15.68 22.13
C GLU A 94 -2.84 -16.17 23.09
N ALA A 95 -2.75 -15.82 24.38
CA ALA A 95 -3.72 -16.22 25.38
C ALA A 95 -5.06 -15.48 25.25
N ASP A 96 -5.05 -14.22 24.83
CA ASP A 96 -6.24 -13.37 24.72
C ASP A 96 -6.00 -12.22 23.72
N PRO A 97 -6.03 -12.49 22.40
CA PRO A 97 -5.67 -11.50 21.38
C PRO A 97 -6.71 -10.38 21.27
N ASP A 98 -7.99 -10.70 21.36
CA ASP A 98 -9.11 -9.75 21.29
C ASP A 98 -8.97 -8.61 22.32
N LYS A 99 -8.43 -8.91 23.50
CA LYS A 99 -8.16 -7.92 24.54
C LYS A 99 -7.17 -6.83 24.11
N TYR A 100 -6.19 -7.15 23.27
CA TYR A 100 -5.14 -6.22 22.86
C TYR A 100 -5.43 -5.56 21.50
N LEU A 101 -6.32 -6.14 20.70
CA LEU A 101 -6.74 -5.58 19.41
C LEU A 101 -7.92 -4.60 19.51
N GLY A 102 -8.60 -4.55 20.66
CA GLY A 102 -9.74 -3.67 20.90
C GLY A 102 -9.39 -2.21 21.23
N ALA A 103 -8.10 -1.86 21.35
CA ALA A 103 -7.69 -0.47 21.44
C ALA A 103 -7.49 0.07 20.01
N PRO A 104 -8.28 1.04 19.53
CA PRO A 104 -7.90 1.79 18.36
C PRO A 104 -6.57 2.45 18.71
N VAL A 105 -5.48 1.93 18.15
CA VAL A 105 -4.29 2.76 17.95
C VAL A 105 -4.74 3.69 16.86
N ASP A 106 -4.93 4.96 17.21
CA ASP A 106 -5.40 5.99 16.31
C ASP A 106 -4.38 6.12 15.17
N ALA A 107 -4.56 5.30 14.13
CA ALA A 107 -4.15 5.63 12.79
C ALA A 107 -5.10 6.76 12.40
N GLU A 108 -4.73 7.98 12.80
CA GLU A 108 -5.30 9.19 12.25
C GLU A 108 -4.96 9.16 10.76
N ASP A 109 -5.92 8.69 9.95
CA ASP A 109 -5.98 8.91 8.51
C ASP A 109 -5.88 10.42 8.29
N ASP A 110 -4.69 10.88 7.88
CA ASP A 110 -4.45 12.21 7.33
C ASP A 110 -5.28 12.39 6.05
N GLU A 111 -6.55 12.79 6.21
CA GLU A 111 -7.33 13.52 5.20
C GLU A 111 -7.03 15.02 5.33
N ASP A 112 -6.17 15.57 4.45
CA ASP A 112 -6.41 16.85 3.72
C ASP A 112 -5.44 17.03 2.53
#